data_AF-A0A9D5KFX4-F1
#
_entry.id   AF-A0A9D5KFX4-F1
#
_cell.length_a   1.000
_cell.length_b   1.000
_cell.length_c   1.000
_cell.angle_alpha   90.00
_cell.angle_beta   90.00
_cell.angle_gamma   90.00
#
_symmetry.space_group_name_H-M   'P 1'
#
loop_
_entity.id
_entity.type
_entity.pdbx_description
1 polymer ?
#
loop_
_entity_poly.entity_id
_entity_poly.type
_entity_poly.pdbx_seq_one_letter_code
_entity_poly.pdbx_strand_id
1 'polypeptide(L)'
;MGRKLLAGPEKQTSRLKIIAENIEKSERAVLVLKAREGYHAYREMLTYYAVKNVLAYMIDNPSATRATLATALKGKRETRWANLGGQLMPESAVTRLRADIGSGRLKTWDHIHQAYDRLWERYPLLKARHAYATLRDLLGVSRLSRTEWRHALDEAVRIQKVIRDRVRTSRAKDFTNPFRQATYRSAGEQKAAIGTISDNSFVKQVKQETETFVKQVKGIKARD
;
A
#
# COMPACT_ATOMS: atom_id res chain seq x y z
N MET A 1 -23.83 -7.84 -0.55
CA MET A 1 -23.75 -9.32 -0.63
C MET A 1 -22.33 -9.81 -0.95
N GLY A 2 -21.71 -9.39 -2.07
CA GLY A 2 -20.37 -9.85 -2.50
C GLY A 2 -19.24 -9.69 -1.48
N ARG A 3 -19.15 -8.54 -0.77
CA ARG A 3 -18.15 -8.32 0.29
C ARG A 3 -18.20 -9.39 1.39
N LYS A 4 -19.41 -9.75 1.85
CA LYS A 4 -19.58 -10.75 2.93
C LYS A 4 -19.20 -12.14 2.44
N LEU A 5 -19.58 -12.48 1.20
CA LEU A 5 -19.24 -13.77 0.58
C LEU A 5 -17.73 -13.92 0.42
N LEU A 6 -17.05 -12.96 -0.19
CA LEU A 6 -15.60 -13.02 -0.44
C LEU A 6 -14.75 -12.93 0.84
N ALA A 7 -15.29 -12.36 1.92
CA ALA A 7 -14.64 -12.34 3.23
C ALA A 7 -14.89 -13.63 4.05
N GLY A 8 -15.83 -14.48 3.62
CA GLY A 8 -16.23 -15.68 4.32
C GLY A 8 -15.31 -16.90 4.07
N PRO A 9 -15.70 -18.08 4.57
CA PRO A 9 -14.96 -19.32 4.39
C PRO A 9 -14.77 -19.68 2.91
N GLU A 10 -13.60 -20.23 2.58
CA GLU A 10 -13.24 -20.63 1.21
C GLU A 10 -14.23 -21.62 0.59
N LYS A 11 -14.77 -22.55 1.39
CA LYS A 11 -15.77 -23.55 0.95
C LYS A 11 -17.03 -22.91 0.34
N GLN A 12 -17.39 -21.69 0.76
CA GLN A 12 -18.57 -20.97 0.27
C GLN A 12 -18.30 -20.20 -1.04
N THR A 13 -17.03 -19.99 -1.36
CA THR A 13 -16.59 -19.12 -2.48
C THR A 13 -15.91 -19.89 -3.60
N SER A 14 -15.33 -21.06 -3.33
CA SER A 14 -14.69 -21.92 -4.33
C SER A 14 -15.64 -22.45 -5.41
N ARG A 15 -16.96 -22.41 -5.16
CA ARG A 15 -18.00 -22.84 -6.11
C ARG A 15 -18.63 -21.69 -6.90
N LEU A 16 -18.26 -20.44 -6.61
CA LEU A 16 -18.86 -19.28 -7.26
C LEU A 16 -18.23 -19.04 -8.63
N LYS A 17 -19.06 -18.98 -9.67
CA LYS A 17 -18.68 -18.43 -10.97
C LYS A 17 -18.90 -16.93 -10.93
N ILE A 18 -17.82 -16.15 -10.92
CA ILE A 18 -17.89 -14.69 -10.90
C ILE A 18 -17.63 -14.20 -12.32
N ILE A 19 -18.67 -13.73 -12.99
CA ILE A 19 -18.60 -13.19 -14.35
C ILE A 19 -18.35 -11.69 -14.26
N ALA A 20 -17.39 -11.21 -15.04
CA ALA A 20 -17.10 -9.78 -15.17
C ALA A 20 -17.80 -9.22 -16.41
N GLU A 21 -18.44 -8.08 -16.21
CA GLU A 21 -19.14 -7.33 -17.27
C GLU A 21 -18.23 -6.23 -17.82
N ASN A 22 -18.43 -5.85 -19.08
CA ASN A 22 -17.73 -4.74 -19.73
C ASN A 22 -16.19 -4.89 -19.75
N ILE A 23 -15.67 -6.13 -19.79
CA ILE A 23 -14.23 -6.38 -19.91
C ILE A 23 -13.78 -6.45 -21.37
N GLU A 24 -14.58 -7.05 -22.24
CA GLU A 24 -14.31 -7.16 -23.68
C GLU A 24 -15.59 -6.92 -24.49
N LYS A 25 -15.46 -6.38 -25.71
CA LYS A 25 -16.58 -6.24 -26.65
C LYS A 25 -16.89 -7.58 -27.31
N SER A 26 -17.44 -8.51 -26.53
CA SER A 26 -17.76 -9.88 -26.95
C SER A 26 -19.03 -10.35 -26.22
N GLU A 27 -19.72 -11.33 -26.81
CA GLU A 27 -20.83 -12.04 -26.16
C GLU A 27 -20.33 -13.13 -25.19
N ARG A 28 -19.03 -13.43 -25.20
CA ARG A 28 -18.43 -14.42 -24.32
C ARG A 28 -18.45 -13.94 -22.86
N ALA A 29 -18.94 -14.80 -21.97
CA ALA A 29 -18.82 -14.58 -20.54
C ALA A 29 -17.36 -14.59 -20.08
N VAL A 30 -16.89 -13.50 -19.48
CA VAL A 30 -15.54 -13.39 -18.91
C VAL A 30 -15.54 -13.85 -17.46
N LEU A 31 -14.88 -14.98 -17.18
CA LEU A 31 -14.80 -15.55 -15.84
C LEU A 31 -13.62 -14.98 -15.05
N VAL A 32 -13.88 -14.48 -13.84
CA VAL A 32 -12.84 -14.10 -12.87
C VAL A 32 -12.37 -15.34 -12.12
N LEU A 33 -11.17 -15.83 -12.47
CA LEU A 33 -10.65 -17.11 -11.96
C LEU A 33 -10.34 -17.12 -10.46
N LYS A 34 -9.70 -16.05 -9.96
CA LYS A 34 -9.15 -15.96 -8.59
C LYS A 34 -9.76 -14.80 -7.81
N ALA A 35 -11.08 -14.68 -7.87
CA ALA A 35 -11.80 -13.54 -7.31
C ALA A 35 -11.58 -13.41 -5.80
N ARG A 36 -11.63 -14.53 -5.07
CA ARG A 36 -11.40 -14.55 -3.62
C ARG A 36 -9.97 -14.14 -3.28
N GLU A 37 -9.00 -14.78 -3.91
CA GLU A 37 -7.58 -14.54 -3.65
C GLU A 37 -7.18 -13.11 -4.03
N GLY A 38 -7.70 -12.60 -5.15
CA GLY A 38 -7.55 -11.20 -5.54
C GLY A 38 -8.17 -10.24 -4.53
N TYR A 39 -9.36 -10.57 -4.02
CA TYR A 39 -10.02 -9.79 -2.97
C TYR A 39 -9.19 -9.74 -1.68
N HIS A 40 -8.69 -10.88 -1.20
CA HIS A 40 -7.84 -10.94 -0.01
C HIS A 40 -6.48 -10.25 -0.22
N ALA A 41 -5.83 -10.46 -1.36
CA ALA A 41 -4.57 -9.79 -1.69
C ALA A 41 -4.73 -8.27 -1.71
N TYR A 42 -5.82 -7.76 -2.31
CA TYR A 42 -6.09 -6.32 -2.29
C TYR A 42 -6.36 -5.79 -0.88
N ARG A 43 -7.05 -6.57 -0.03
CA ARG A 43 -7.22 -6.21 1.39
C ARG A 43 -5.90 -6.19 2.15
N GLU A 44 -5.00 -7.14 1.94
CA GLU A 44 -3.65 -7.12 2.52
C GLU A 44 -2.89 -5.87 2.08
N MET A 45 -2.94 -5.51 0.78
CA MET A 45 -2.32 -4.29 0.27
C MET A 45 -2.87 -3.03 0.95
N LEU A 46 -4.19 -2.92 1.10
CA LEU A 46 -4.82 -1.78 1.75
C LEU A 46 -4.49 -1.72 3.26
N THR A 47 -4.50 -2.86 3.95
CA THR A 47 -4.12 -2.95 5.37
C THR A 47 -2.66 -2.51 5.57
N TYR A 48 -1.75 -3.05 4.76
CA TYR A 48 -0.33 -2.70 4.82
C TYR A 48 -0.09 -1.22 4.50
N TYR A 49 -0.71 -0.70 3.42
CA TYR A 49 -0.69 0.72 3.09
C TYR A 49 -1.17 1.57 4.26
N ALA A 50 -2.32 1.22 4.84
CA ALA A 50 -2.94 2.02 5.88
C ALA A 50 -2.08 2.06 7.15
N VAL A 51 -1.64 0.89 7.63
CA VAL A 51 -0.80 0.80 8.83
C VAL A 51 0.54 1.48 8.61
N LYS A 52 1.21 1.28 7.46
CA LYS A 52 2.51 1.91 7.16
C LYS A 52 2.45 3.45 7.23
N ASN A 53 1.40 4.07 6.68
CA ASN A 53 1.28 5.53 6.69
C ASN A 53 0.83 6.09 8.04
N VAL A 54 -0.02 5.37 8.79
CA VAL A 54 -0.34 5.74 10.17
C VAL A 54 0.91 5.62 11.06
N LEU A 55 1.71 4.57 10.87
CA LEU A 55 2.96 4.36 11.59
C LEU A 55 3.96 5.50 11.32
N ALA A 56 4.14 5.89 10.05
CA ALA A 56 4.97 7.03 9.67
C ALA A 56 4.52 8.31 10.38
N TYR A 57 3.21 8.60 10.37
CA TYR A 57 2.66 9.75 11.11
C TYR A 57 2.99 9.70 12.60
N MET A 58 2.86 8.54 13.26
CA MET A 58 3.18 8.40 14.69
C MET A 58 4.69 8.45 14.99
N ILE A 59 5.55 8.14 14.03
CA ILE A 59 7.01 8.30 14.16
C ILE A 59 7.36 9.79 14.09
N ASP A 60 6.79 10.51 13.13
CA ASP A 60 7.02 11.95 12.95
C ASP A 60 6.35 12.80 14.06
N ASN A 61 5.42 12.21 14.81
CA ASN A 61 4.70 12.84 15.92
C ASN A 61 4.83 11.98 17.19
N PRO A 62 5.95 12.07 17.95
CA PRO A 62 6.23 11.16 19.06
C PRO A 62 5.19 11.15 20.20
N SER A 63 4.43 12.24 20.35
CA SER A 63 3.32 12.36 21.32
C SER A 63 2.00 11.72 20.84
N ALA A 64 1.93 11.28 19.58
CA ALA A 64 0.74 10.64 19.04
C ALA A 64 0.56 9.24 19.64
N THR A 65 -0.66 8.96 20.08
CA THR A 65 -1.10 7.65 20.57
C THR A 65 -2.29 7.19 19.74
N ARG A 66 -2.68 5.90 19.84
CA ARG A 66 -3.91 5.42 19.19
C ARG A 66 -5.12 6.26 19.56
N ALA A 67 -5.17 6.74 20.81
CA ALA A 67 -6.27 7.55 21.30
C ALA A 67 -6.37 8.90 20.56
N THR A 68 -5.25 9.53 20.22
CA THR A 68 -5.20 10.85 19.57
C THR A 68 -5.35 10.78 18.04
N LEU A 69 -5.05 9.63 17.41
CA LEU A 69 -5.22 9.43 15.96
C LEU A 69 -6.61 9.80 15.45
N ALA A 70 -7.66 9.48 16.21
CA ALA A 70 -9.04 9.77 15.82
C ALA A 70 -9.31 11.28 15.63
N THR A 71 -8.62 12.12 16.40
CA THR A 71 -8.71 13.58 16.31
C THR A 71 -7.74 14.10 15.26
N ALA A 72 -6.47 13.70 15.31
CA ALA A 72 -5.42 14.21 14.44
C ALA A 72 -5.64 13.86 12.95
N LEU A 73 -6.12 12.64 12.69
CA LEU A 73 -6.37 12.10 11.36
C LEU A 73 -7.86 12.03 11.01
N LYS A 74 -8.68 12.86 11.68
CA LYS A 74 -10.11 12.97 11.42
C LYS A 74 -10.39 13.31 9.95
N GLY A 75 -11.40 12.67 9.39
CA GLY A 75 -11.88 12.93 8.03
C GLY A 75 -12.65 11.74 7.46
N LYS A 76 -13.37 12.00 6.37
CA LYS A 76 -13.89 10.95 5.48
C LYS A 76 -12.76 10.48 4.57
N ARG A 77 -12.85 9.26 4.05
CA ARG A 77 -11.90 8.74 3.06
C ARG A 77 -12.02 9.54 1.77
N GLU A 78 -10.98 10.30 1.41
CA GLU A 78 -10.89 10.92 0.09
C GLU A 78 -10.66 9.82 -0.96
N THR A 79 -11.56 9.72 -1.94
CA THR A 79 -11.53 8.68 -2.97
C THR A 79 -11.03 9.19 -4.31
N ARG A 80 -10.96 10.52 -4.47
CA ARG A 80 -10.61 11.18 -5.72
C ARG A 80 -9.28 11.90 -5.56
N TRP A 81 -8.25 11.30 -6.16
CA TRP A 81 -6.90 11.83 -6.19
C TRP A 81 -6.48 12.02 -7.64
N ALA A 82 -5.82 13.14 -7.92
CA ALA A 82 -5.22 13.42 -9.21
C ALA A 82 -3.70 13.31 -9.10
N ASN A 83 -3.08 12.77 -10.14
CA ASN A 83 -1.63 12.77 -10.30
C ASN A 83 -1.21 13.97 -11.16
N LEU A 84 -0.47 14.90 -10.58
CA LEU A 84 0.15 16.01 -11.29
C LEU A 84 1.67 15.78 -11.27
N GLY A 85 2.21 15.27 -12.37
CA GLY A 85 3.68 15.14 -12.54
C GLY A 85 4.39 14.32 -11.46
N GLY A 86 3.73 13.33 -10.86
CA GLY A 86 4.30 12.49 -9.80
C GLY A 86 3.82 12.85 -8.38
N GLN A 87 3.16 13.99 -8.20
CA GLN A 87 2.50 14.34 -6.93
C GLN A 87 1.03 13.93 -6.96
N LEU A 88 0.64 13.10 -5.99
CA LEU A 88 -0.75 12.80 -5.73
C LEU A 88 -1.33 13.88 -4.81
N MET A 89 -2.46 14.46 -5.20
CA MET A 89 -3.23 15.36 -4.35
C MET A 89 -4.73 15.16 -4.51
N PRO A 90 -5.55 15.53 -3.50
CA PRO A 90 -7.00 15.46 -3.61
C PRO A 90 -7.49 16.24 -4.84
N GLU A 91 -8.44 15.69 -5.58
CA GLU A 91 -8.96 16.35 -6.78
C GLU A 91 -9.63 17.70 -6.45
N SER A 92 -10.18 17.84 -5.25
CA SER A 92 -10.69 19.11 -4.72
C SER A 92 -9.58 20.17 -4.58
N ALA A 93 -8.36 19.77 -4.25
CA ALA A 93 -7.20 20.67 -4.19
C ALA A 93 -6.77 21.11 -5.60
N VAL A 94 -6.77 20.20 -6.58
CA VAL A 94 -6.51 20.54 -8.00
C VAL A 94 -7.56 21.50 -8.53
N THR A 95 -8.83 21.23 -8.25
CA THR A 95 -9.95 22.07 -8.68
C THR A 95 -9.79 23.48 -8.12
N ARG A 96 -9.43 23.60 -6.84
CA ARG A 96 -9.15 24.90 -6.22
C ARG A 96 -7.94 25.58 -6.86
N LEU A 97 -6.84 24.87 -7.08
CA LEU A 97 -5.66 25.43 -7.72
C LEU A 97 -5.99 26.02 -9.11
N ARG A 98 -6.75 25.28 -9.92
CA ARG A 98 -7.23 25.75 -11.23
C ARG A 98 -8.14 26.97 -11.13
N ALA A 99 -9.05 26.99 -10.17
CA ALA A 99 -9.93 28.13 -9.93
C ALA A 99 -9.14 29.38 -9.52
N ASP A 100 -8.13 29.22 -8.67
CA ASP A 100 -7.29 30.31 -8.18
C ASP A 100 -6.39 30.89 -9.29
N ILE A 101 -5.96 30.05 -10.24
CA ILE A 101 -5.29 30.49 -11.47
C ILE A 101 -6.28 31.23 -12.37
N GLY A 102 -7.43 30.61 -12.66
CA GLY A 102 -8.45 31.17 -13.56
C GLY A 102 -9.06 32.48 -13.07
N SER A 103 -9.13 32.70 -11.75
CA SER A 103 -9.60 33.94 -11.15
C SER A 103 -8.52 35.04 -11.04
N GLY A 104 -7.28 34.75 -11.45
CA GLY A 104 -6.15 35.65 -11.27
C GLY A 104 -5.75 35.85 -9.80
N ARG A 105 -6.07 34.92 -8.88
CA ARG A 105 -5.52 34.95 -7.51
C ARG A 105 -4.05 34.52 -7.53
N LEU A 106 -3.72 33.51 -8.33
CA LEU A 106 -2.36 33.08 -8.61
C LEU A 106 -1.97 33.57 -10.00
N LYS A 107 -1.33 34.76 -10.05
CA LYS A 107 -1.05 35.48 -11.31
C LYS A 107 0.29 35.14 -11.97
N THR A 108 1.21 34.54 -11.22
CA THR A 108 2.59 34.30 -11.68
C THR A 108 2.95 32.84 -11.46
N TRP A 109 3.94 32.36 -12.22
CA TRP A 109 4.49 31.03 -12.05
C TRP A 109 5.00 30.80 -10.61
N ASP A 110 5.64 31.80 -10.00
CA ASP A 110 6.11 31.71 -8.61
C ASP A 110 4.97 31.48 -7.62
N HIS A 111 3.85 32.18 -7.77
CA HIS A 111 2.68 31.96 -6.90
C HIS A 111 2.08 30.56 -7.08
N ILE A 112 2.09 30.04 -8.31
CA ILE A 112 1.60 28.69 -8.62
C ILE A 112 2.54 27.65 -8.00
N HIS A 113 3.86 27.79 -8.15
CA HIS A 113 4.86 26.90 -7.56
C HIS A 113 4.77 26.90 -6.02
N GLN A 114 4.66 28.07 -5.39
CA GLN A 114 4.45 28.14 -3.94
C GLN A 114 3.15 27.46 -3.48
N ALA A 115 2.08 27.55 -4.27
CA ALA A 115 0.84 26.83 -3.97
C ALA A 115 1.03 25.31 -4.07
N TYR A 116 1.83 24.87 -5.04
CA TYR A 116 2.21 23.48 -5.24
C TYR A 116 3.08 22.95 -4.09
N ASP A 117 4.07 23.72 -3.66
CA ASP A 117 4.95 23.40 -2.51
C ASP A 117 4.13 23.23 -1.22
N ARG A 118 3.20 24.15 -0.96
CA ARG A 118 2.27 24.02 0.19
C ARG A 118 1.42 22.75 0.12
N LEU A 119 1.05 22.30 -1.09
CA LEU A 119 0.33 21.03 -1.27
C LEU A 119 1.24 19.83 -1.05
N TRP A 120 2.51 19.93 -1.44
CA TRP A 120 3.53 18.91 -1.22
C TRP A 120 3.83 18.73 0.27
N GLU A 121 4.04 19.82 0.99
CA GLU A 121 4.23 19.82 2.45
C GLU A 121 3.06 19.18 3.20
N ARG A 122 1.83 19.39 2.70
CA ARG A 122 0.62 18.81 3.30
C ARG A 122 0.40 17.34 2.93
N TYR A 123 1.05 16.83 1.89
CA TYR A 123 0.80 15.50 1.35
C TYR A 123 0.99 14.38 2.39
N PRO A 124 2.05 14.35 3.22
CA PRO A 124 2.20 13.32 4.26
C PRO A 124 0.98 13.23 5.19
N LEU A 125 0.47 14.39 5.65
CA LEU A 125 -0.71 14.44 6.52
C LEU A 125 -1.99 13.99 5.79
N LEU A 126 -2.19 14.41 4.54
CA LEU A 126 -3.35 14.00 3.74
C LEU A 126 -3.32 12.49 3.49
N LYS A 127 -2.14 11.92 3.20
CA LYS A 127 -1.92 10.49 3.02
C LYS A 127 -2.17 9.71 4.31
N ALA A 128 -1.73 10.22 5.46
CA ALA A 128 -2.01 9.63 6.77
C ALA A 128 -3.51 9.64 7.10
N ARG A 129 -4.22 10.74 6.81
CA ARG A 129 -5.69 10.82 6.94
C ARG A 129 -6.41 9.80 6.08
N HIS A 130 -6.02 9.70 4.81
CA HIS A 130 -6.56 8.71 3.88
C HIS A 130 -6.30 7.28 4.36
N ALA A 131 -5.08 6.99 4.81
CA ALA A 131 -4.70 5.70 5.38
C ALA A 131 -5.53 5.35 6.63
N TYR A 132 -5.69 6.28 7.57
CA TYR A 132 -6.48 6.05 8.78
C TYR A 132 -7.97 5.81 8.46
N ALA A 133 -8.55 6.57 7.53
CA ALA A 133 -9.91 6.32 7.06
C ALA A 133 -10.04 4.97 6.35
N THR A 134 -9.05 4.58 5.53
CA THR A 134 -9.01 3.27 4.86
C THR A 134 -9.00 2.12 5.86
N LEU A 135 -8.17 2.19 6.91
CA LEU A 135 -8.11 1.14 7.94
C LEU A 135 -9.45 0.99 8.67
N ARG A 136 -10.07 2.12 9.04
CA ARG A 136 -11.39 2.14 9.67
C ARG A 136 -12.47 1.52 8.80
N ASP A 137 -12.50 1.84 7.51
CA ASP A 137 -13.45 1.26 6.55
C ASP A 137 -13.24 -0.25 6.33
N LEU A 138 -11.99 -0.70 6.34
CA LEU A 138 -11.64 -2.12 6.19
C LEU A 138 -12.11 -2.95 7.38
N LEU A 139 -11.96 -2.40 8.59
CA LEU A 139 -12.34 -3.01 9.86
C LEU A 139 -13.83 -2.78 10.20
N GLY A 140 -14.48 -1.80 9.57
CA GLY A 140 -15.88 -1.46 9.84
C GLY A 140 -16.09 -0.72 11.15
N VAL A 141 -15.13 0.11 11.58
CA VAL A 141 -15.14 0.79 12.88
C VAL A 141 -15.00 2.30 12.73
N SER A 142 -15.65 3.06 13.60
CA SER A 142 -15.55 4.53 13.61
C SER A 142 -14.25 5.03 14.27
N ARG A 143 -13.73 4.26 15.24
CA ARG A 143 -12.49 4.49 15.98
C ARG A 143 -11.82 3.14 16.24
N LEU A 144 -10.49 3.11 16.17
CA LEU A 144 -9.71 1.90 16.45
C LEU A 144 -9.67 1.60 17.95
N SER A 145 -10.16 0.43 18.35
CA SER A 145 -9.90 -0.14 19.67
C SER A 145 -8.44 -0.56 19.82
N ARG A 146 -7.98 -0.79 21.05
CA ARG A 146 -6.61 -1.28 21.30
C ARG A 146 -6.38 -2.63 20.62
N THR A 147 -7.37 -3.51 20.69
CA THR A 147 -7.33 -4.85 20.08
C THR A 147 -7.24 -4.76 18.56
N GLU A 148 -8.10 -3.97 17.92
CA GLU A 148 -8.07 -3.76 16.46
C GLU A 148 -6.74 -3.17 15.99
N TRP A 149 -6.23 -2.18 16.72
CA TRP A 149 -4.97 -1.53 16.36
C TRP A 149 -3.79 -2.50 16.48
N ARG A 150 -3.71 -3.25 17.57
CA ARG A 150 -2.66 -4.26 17.76
C ARG A 150 -2.74 -5.37 16.71
N HIS A 151 -3.93 -5.84 16.39
CA HIS A 151 -4.14 -6.83 15.33
C HIS A 151 -3.72 -6.28 13.96
N ALA A 152 -4.09 -5.04 13.61
CA ALA A 152 -3.68 -4.41 12.35
C ALA A 152 -2.15 -4.28 12.25
N LEU A 153 -1.48 -3.95 13.35
CA LEU A 153 -0.01 -3.90 13.42
C LEU A 153 0.65 -5.26 13.21
N ASP A 154 0.13 -6.31 13.85
CA ASP A 154 0.62 -7.69 13.65
C ASP A 154 0.41 -8.15 12.22
N GLU A 155 -0.76 -7.85 11.66
CA GLU A 155 -1.09 -8.22 10.29
C GLU A 155 -0.18 -7.49 9.28
N ALA A 156 0.10 -6.20 9.50
CA ALA A 156 1.05 -5.48 8.66
C ALA A 156 2.47 -6.07 8.74
N VAL A 157 2.91 -6.52 9.92
CA VAL A 157 4.20 -7.23 10.08
C VAL A 157 4.19 -8.56 9.35
N ARG A 158 3.11 -9.34 9.45
CA ARG A 158 2.96 -10.60 8.70
C ARG A 158 3.04 -10.33 7.20
N ILE A 159 2.33 -9.33 6.69
CA ILE A 159 2.35 -8.94 5.27
C ILE A 159 3.75 -8.51 4.84
N GLN A 160 4.46 -7.69 5.63
CA GLN A 160 5.85 -7.30 5.34
C GLN A 160 6.77 -8.51 5.19
N LYS A 161 6.65 -9.51 6.07
CA LYS A 161 7.43 -10.76 5.98
C LYS A 161 7.08 -11.56 4.72
N VAL A 162 5.79 -11.65 4.39
CA VAL A 162 5.34 -12.29 3.12
C VAL A 162 5.94 -11.57 1.91
N ILE A 163 5.96 -10.24 1.89
CA ILE A 163 6.59 -9.46 0.81
C ILE A 163 8.07 -9.82 0.70
N ARG A 164 8.82 -9.80 1.82
CA ARG A 164 10.24 -10.19 1.87
C ARG A 164 10.47 -11.60 1.31
N ASP A 165 9.68 -12.57 1.75
CA ASP A 165 9.86 -13.97 1.36
C ASP A 165 9.51 -14.19 -0.12
N ARG A 166 8.49 -13.48 -0.63
CA ARG A 166 8.14 -13.47 -2.06
C ARG A 166 9.22 -12.82 -2.92
N VAL A 167 9.83 -11.72 -2.46
CA VAL A 167 10.95 -11.09 -3.17
C VAL A 167 12.11 -12.07 -3.30
N ARG A 168 12.51 -12.71 -2.19
CA ARG A 168 13.57 -13.73 -2.20
C ARG A 168 13.22 -14.89 -3.13
N THR A 169 12.00 -15.42 -3.04
CA THR A 169 11.54 -16.54 -3.87
C THR A 169 11.52 -16.18 -5.35
N SER A 170 11.09 -14.97 -5.70
CA SER A 170 11.08 -14.48 -7.08
C SER A 170 12.51 -14.38 -7.63
N ARG A 171 13.43 -13.80 -6.86
CA ARG A 171 14.85 -13.67 -7.23
C ARG A 171 15.59 -15.00 -7.24
N ALA A 172 15.21 -15.97 -6.40
CA ALA A 172 15.83 -17.29 -6.40
C ALA A 172 15.74 -17.98 -7.76
N LYS A 173 14.67 -17.74 -8.51
CA LYS A 173 14.47 -18.28 -9.86
C LYS A 173 15.56 -17.82 -10.83
N ASP A 174 16.16 -16.65 -10.63
CA ASP A 174 17.26 -16.16 -11.47
C ASP A 174 18.52 -17.04 -11.34
N PHE A 175 18.64 -17.77 -10.23
CA PHE A 175 19.79 -18.64 -9.95
C PHE A 175 19.48 -20.12 -10.20
N THR A 176 18.23 -20.56 -10.00
CA THR A 176 17.85 -21.98 -10.04
C THR A 176 17.08 -22.42 -11.27
N ASN A 177 16.57 -21.50 -12.09
CA ASN A 177 15.77 -21.87 -13.26
C ASN A 177 16.67 -22.43 -14.39
N PRO A 178 16.44 -23.68 -14.86
CA PRO A 178 17.28 -24.29 -15.90
C PRO A 178 17.35 -23.49 -17.20
N PHE A 179 16.26 -22.84 -17.61
CA PHE A 179 16.22 -22.01 -18.81
C PHE A 179 17.05 -20.73 -18.67
N ARG A 180 17.13 -20.17 -17.44
CA ARG A 180 18.01 -19.03 -17.15
C ARG A 180 19.46 -19.45 -17.01
N GLN A 181 19.70 -20.67 -16.54
CA GLN A 181 21.06 -21.22 -16.44
C GLN A 181 21.64 -21.53 -17.83
N ALA A 182 20.80 -21.95 -18.78
CA ALA A 182 21.21 -22.28 -20.15
C ALA A 182 21.88 -21.14 -20.92
N THR A 183 21.76 -19.88 -20.47
CA THR A 183 22.46 -18.73 -21.07
C THR A 183 23.92 -18.62 -20.64
N TYR A 184 24.36 -19.40 -19.65
CA TYR A 184 25.74 -19.42 -19.16
C TYR A 184 26.41 -20.74 -19.56
N ARG A 185 27.70 -20.68 -19.90
CA ARG A 185 28.55 -21.82 -20.21
C ARG A 185 28.82 -22.70 -18.98
N SER A 186 28.78 -22.13 -17.77
CA SER A 186 28.98 -22.88 -16.52
C SER A 186 28.38 -22.16 -15.29
N ALA A 187 28.22 -22.89 -14.19
CA ALA A 187 27.83 -22.31 -12.91
C ALA A 187 28.84 -21.27 -12.39
N GLY A 188 30.12 -21.43 -12.72
CA GLY A 188 31.17 -20.45 -12.39
C GLY A 188 30.96 -19.12 -13.11
N GLU A 189 30.65 -19.17 -14.41
CA GLU A 189 30.31 -17.97 -15.20
C GLU A 189 29.04 -17.29 -14.69
N GLN A 190 27.97 -18.07 -14.41
CA GLN A 190 26.74 -17.52 -13.83
C GLN A 190 27.03 -16.77 -12.52
N LYS A 191 27.78 -17.39 -11.61
CA LYS A 191 28.13 -16.76 -10.33
C LYS A 191 28.98 -15.50 -10.52
N ALA A 192 29.91 -15.50 -11.48
CA ALA A 192 30.72 -14.32 -11.80
C ALA A 192 29.88 -13.17 -12.38
N ALA A 193 28.86 -13.48 -13.20
CA ALA A 193 28.02 -12.49 -13.86
C ALA A 193 26.94 -11.88 -12.95
N ILE A 194 26.21 -12.71 -12.20
CA ILE A 194 25.04 -12.27 -11.41
C ILE A 194 25.21 -12.44 -9.90
N GLY A 195 26.36 -12.94 -9.43
CA GLY A 195 26.65 -13.15 -8.02
C GLY A 195 25.84 -14.31 -7.42
N THR A 196 25.53 -14.19 -6.13
CA THR A 196 24.60 -15.11 -5.44
C THR A 196 23.30 -14.42 -5.07
N ILE A 197 22.27 -15.21 -4.76
CA ILE A 197 21.01 -14.68 -4.23
C ILE A 197 21.23 -13.83 -2.97
N SER A 198 22.22 -14.19 -2.15
CA SER A 198 22.57 -13.47 -0.93
C SER A 198 23.21 -12.13 -1.23
N ASP A 199 23.83 -11.96 -2.41
CA ASP A 199 24.46 -10.72 -2.86
C ASP A 199 23.46 -9.74 -3.49
N ASN A 200 22.29 -10.23 -3.90
CA ASN A 200 21.27 -9.43 -4.55
C ASN A 200 20.86 -8.22 -3.69
N SER A 201 21.13 -7.01 -4.19
CA SER A 201 20.92 -5.74 -3.49
C SER A 201 19.47 -5.55 -3.05
N PHE A 202 18.51 -5.92 -3.90
CA PHE A 202 17.08 -5.79 -3.60
C PHE A 202 16.63 -6.77 -2.50
N VAL A 203 17.16 -8.01 -2.47
CA VAL A 203 16.89 -8.96 -1.38
C VAL A 203 17.44 -8.43 -0.05
N LYS A 204 18.67 -7.87 -0.05
CA LYS A 204 19.27 -7.24 1.14
C LYS A 204 18.43 -6.06 1.63
N GLN A 205 18.04 -5.18 0.70
CA GLN A 205 17.21 -3.99 1.01
C GLN A 205 15.89 -4.38 1.67
N VAL A 206 15.11 -5.28 1.06
CA VAL A 206 13.79 -5.66 1.61
C VAL A 206 13.93 -6.38 2.95
N LYS A 207 15.02 -7.13 3.17
CA LYS A 207 15.34 -7.71 4.48
C LYS A 207 15.54 -6.60 5.52
N GLN A 208 16.38 -5.60 5.23
CA GLN A 208 16.64 -4.48 6.13
C GLN A 208 15.38 -3.66 6.41
N GLU A 209 14.60 -3.34 5.38
CA GLU A 209 13.32 -2.65 5.51
C GLU A 209 12.34 -3.43 6.41
N THR A 210 12.32 -4.76 6.29
CA THR A 210 11.48 -5.62 7.15
C THR A 210 11.92 -5.55 8.61
N GLU A 211 13.21 -5.61 8.87
CA GLU A 211 13.75 -5.51 10.24
C GLU A 211 13.46 -4.14 10.86
N THR A 212 13.66 -3.06 10.11
CA THR A 212 13.31 -1.70 10.53
C THR A 212 11.82 -1.57 10.81
N PHE A 213 10.96 -2.06 9.92
CA PHE A 213 9.51 -2.01 10.09
C PHE A 213 9.05 -2.77 11.33
N VAL A 214 9.60 -3.96 11.59
CA VAL A 214 9.31 -4.73 12.80
C VAL A 214 9.72 -3.98 14.06
N LYS A 215 10.89 -3.33 14.07
CA LYS A 215 11.35 -2.50 15.21
C LYS A 215 10.42 -1.31 15.44
N GLN A 216 10.03 -0.61 14.38
CA GLN A 216 9.09 0.52 14.46
C GLN A 216 7.73 0.10 15.03
N VAL A 217 7.18 -1.01 14.55
CA VAL A 217 5.90 -1.54 15.06
C VAL A 217 6.02 -1.91 16.55
N LYS A 218 7.11 -2.56 16.96
CA LYS A 218 7.36 -2.86 18.38
C LYS A 218 7.41 -1.58 19.23
N GLY A 219 8.11 -0.56 18.74
CA GLY A 219 8.20 0.74 19.41
C GLY A 219 6.83 1.40 19.59
N ILE A 220 5.98 1.39 18.55
CA ILE A 220 4.62 1.93 18.64
C ILE A 220 3.71 1.10 19.56
N LYS A 221 3.83 -0.23 19.57
CA LYS A 221 3.08 -1.08 20.51
C LYS A 221 3.44 -0.85 21.97
N ALA A 222 4.67 -0.40 22.26
CA ALA A 222 5.10 -0.09 23.61
C ALA A 222 4.54 1.26 24.12
N ARG A 223 4.18 2.17 23.20
CA ARG A 223 3.60 3.49 23.50
C ARG A 223 2.07 3.45 23.72
N ASP A 224 1.42 2.31 23.47
CA ASP A 224 -0.05 2.13 23.47
C ASP A 224 -0.55 0.95 24.32
#